data_AF-A0A436R9S3-F1
#
_entry.id   AF-A0A436R9S3-F1
#
_cell.length_a   1.000
_cell.length_b   1.000
_cell.length_c   1.000
_cell.angle_alpha   90.00
_cell.angle_beta   90.00
_cell.angle_gamma   90.00
#
_symmetry.space_group_name_H-M   'P 1'
#
loop_
_entity.id
_entity.type
_entity.pdbx_description
1 polymer ?
#
loop_
_entity_poly.entity_id
_entity_poly.type
_entity_poly.pdbx_seq_one_letter_code
_entity_poly.pdbx_strand_id
1 'polypeptide(L)' 'MIIGIGSDLIDIRRIEKSLERHGQRFVQRIYTEVEQAKSEKRAARAASYAKRFAAKEACAKALGTGMA' A
#
# COMPACT_ATOMS: atom_id res chain seq x y z
N MET A 1 16.06 -22.47 3.24
CA MET A 1 16.82 -21.44 2.51
C MET A 1 15.90 -20.25 2.28
N ILE A 2 16.34 -19.03 2.58
CA ILE A 2 15.53 -17.80 2.34
C ILE A 2 15.64 -17.45 0.85
N ILE A 3 14.49 -17.21 0.19
CA ILE A 3 14.42 -16.92 -1.26
C ILE A 3 14.82 -15.47 -1.56
N GLY A 4 14.44 -14.54 -0.68
CA GLY A 4 14.79 -13.13 -0.77
C GLY A 4 14.28 -12.35 0.43
N ILE A 5 14.76 -11.11 0.59
CA ILE A 5 14.34 -10.18 1.63
C ILE A 5 13.93 -8.85 1.00
N GLY A 6 13.00 -8.15 1.62
CA GLY A 6 12.53 -6.87 1.14
C GLY A 6 12.07 -5.98 2.28
N SER A 7 12.36 -4.70 2.15
CA SER A 7 11.99 -3.66 3.10
C SER A 7 11.53 -2.41 2.33
N ASP A 8 10.55 -1.72 2.88
CA ASP A 8 10.05 -0.48 2.32
C ASP A 8 9.60 0.48 3.42
N LEU A 9 9.81 1.78 3.16
CA LEU A 9 9.39 2.88 4.01
C LEU A 9 8.49 3.80 3.20
N ILE A 10 7.34 4.14 3.77
CA ILE A 10 6.35 4.97 3.10
C ILE A 10 5.93 6.14 4.00
N ASP A 11 5.92 7.34 3.41
CA ASP A 11 5.37 8.53 4.05
C ASP A 11 3.84 8.50 3.94
N ILE A 12 3.15 8.51 5.08
CA ILE A 12 1.69 8.54 5.15
C ILE A 12 1.14 9.76 4.39
N ARG A 13 1.82 10.91 4.45
CA ARG A 13 1.42 12.16 3.77
C ARG A 13 1.43 12.00 2.25
N ARG A 14 2.30 11.15 1.69
CA ARG A 14 2.32 10.86 0.25
C ARG A 14 1.09 10.06 -0.18
N ILE A 15 0.67 9.11 0.66
CA ILE A 15 -0.53 8.31 0.41
C ILE A 15 -1.78 9.16 0.59
N GLU A 16 -1.82 10.02 1.60
CA GLU A 16 -2.89 11.01 1.79
C GLU A 16 -3.07 11.90 0.57
N LYS A 17 -1.99 12.54 0.07
CA LYS A 17 -2.03 13.34 -1.16
C LYS A 17 -2.50 12.54 -2.38
N SER A 18 -2.15 11.25 -2.46
CA SER A 18 -2.58 10.39 -3.57
C SER A 18 -4.08 10.06 -3.47
N LEU A 19 -4.58 9.81 -2.25
CA LEU A 19 -6.00 9.61 -1.98
C LEU A 19 -6.80 10.87 -2.30
N GLU A 20 -6.30 12.05 -1.94
CA GLU A 20 -6.95 13.34 -2.25
C GLU A 20 -6.96 13.60 -3.76
N ARG A 21 -5.82 13.42 -4.44
CA ARG A 21 -5.66 13.76 -5.86
C ARG A 21 -6.40 12.79 -6.79
N HIS A 22 -6.43 11.51 -6.45
CA HIS A 22 -6.89 10.45 -7.36
C HIS A 22 -8.09 9.67 -6.84
N GLY A 23 -8.45 9.84 -5.56
CA GLY A 23 -9.63 9.23 -4.96
C GLY A 23 -9.70 7.72 -5.17
N GLN A 24 -10.89 7.26 -5.56
CA GLN A 24 -11.20 5.85 -5.72
C GLN A 24 -10.37 5.16 -6.80
N ARG A 25 -9.93 5.89 -7.85
CA ARG A 25 -9.11 5.32 -8.93
C ARG A 25 -7.75 4.82 -8.41
N PHE A 26 -7.13 5.56 -7.49
CA PHE A 26 -5.89 5.10 -6.85
C PHE A 26 -6.15 3.88 -5.97
N VAL A 27 -7.23 3.92 -5.19
CA VAL A 27 -7.57 2.84 -4.26
C VAL A 27 -7.83 1.52 -4.99
N GLN A 28 -8.64 1.54 -6.04
CA GLN A 28 -8.99 0.35 -6.83
C GLN A 28 -7.80 -0.23 -7.59
N ARG A 29 -6.84 0.61 -8.01
CA ARG A 29 -5.65 0.13 -8.74
C ARG A 29 -4.70 -0.67 -7.84
N ILE A 30 -4.58 -0.30 -6.56
CA ILE A 30 -3.50 -0.79 -5.68
C ILE A 30 -4.00 -1.80 -4.63
N TYR A 31 -5.23 -1.65 -4.16
CA TYR A 31 -5.76 -2.40 -3.03
C TYR A 31 -6.89 -3.33 -3.43
N THR A 32 -6.89 -4.53 -2.86
CA THR A 32 -7.99 -5.49 -3.02
C THR A 32 -9.23 -5.01 -2.27
N GLU A 33 -10.41 -5.51 -2.62
CA GLU A 33 -11.66 -5.13 -1.95
C GLU A 33 -11.63 -5.35 -0.43
N VAL A 34 -11.00 -6.44 0.02
CA VAL A 34 -10.82 -6.74 1.45
C VAL A 34 -9.93 -5.71 2.13
N GLU A 35 -8.87 -5.25 1.46
CA GLU A 35 -7.98 -4.22 1.98
C GLU A 35 -8.68 -2.87 2.08
N GLN A 36 -9.47 -2.52 1.07
CA GLN A 36 -10.29 -1.32 1.03
C GLN A 36 -11.28 -1.32 2.20
N ALA A 37 -12.10 -2.37 2.31
CA ALA A 37 -13.08 -2.51 3.39
C ALA A 37 -12.44 -2.42 4.79
N LYS A 38 -11.23 -2.96 4.98
CA LYS A 38 -10.51 -2.85 6.25
C LYS A 38 -9.93 -1.46 6.51
N SER A 39 -9.53 -0.72 5.47
CA SER A 39 -8.96 0.62 5.60
C SER A 39 -10.02 1.70 5.77
N GLU A 40 -11.14 1.61 5.06
CA GLU A 40 -12.24 2.58 5.18
C GLU A 40 -12.91 2.55 6.55
N LYS A 41 -12.84 1.43 7.28
CA LYS A 41 -13.32 1.33 8.68
C LYS A 41 -12.40 2.01 9.70
N ARG A 42 -11.27 2.59 9.30
CA ARG A 42 -10.30 3.20 10.21
C ARG A 42 -10.43 4.72 10.19
N ALA A 43 -10.44 5.33 11.37
CA ALA A 43 -10.36 6.79 11.51
C ALA A 43 -9.12 7.35 10.78
N ALA A 44 -7.96 6.70 10.94
CA ALA A 44 -6.74 7.03 10.21
C ALA A 44 -6.60 6.18 8.92
N ARG A 45 -7.54 6.32 7.97
CA ARG A 45 -7.54 5.48 6.75
C ARG A 45 -6.27 5.63 5.91
N ALA A 46 -5.69 6.84 5.82
CA ALA A 46 -4.46 7.08 5.06
C ALA A 46 -3.27 6.27 5.60
N ALA A 47 -3.10 6.22 6.92
CA ALA A 47 -2.08 5.39 7.57
C ALA A 47 -2.32 3.88 7.32
N SER A 48 -3.59 3.46 7.34
CA SER A 48 -3.98 2.08 7.02
C SER A 48 -3.61 1.68 5.60
N TYR A 49 -3.84 2.55 4.61
CA TYR A 49 -3.44 2.34 3.22
C TYR A 49 -1.92 2.37 3.06
N ALA A 50 -1.24 3.33 3.71
CA ALA A 50 0.21 3.45 3.66
C ALA A 50 0.92 2.17 4.13
N LYS A 51 0.55 1.63 5.29
CA LYS A 51 1.11 0.35 5.78
C LYS A 51 1.02 -0.78 4.74
N ARG A 52 -0.11 -0.87 4.03
CA ARG A 52 -0.32 -1.90 3.00
C ARG A 52 0.49 -1.64 1.76
N PHE A 53 0.63 -0.39 1.36
CA PHE A 53 1.50 0.01 0.25
C PHE A 53 2.94 -0.44 0.53
N ALA A 54 3.50 -0.07 1.68
CA ALA A 54 4.84 -0.50 2.08
C ALA A 54 4.98 -2.02 2.16
N ALA A 55 3.98 -2.73 2.68
CA ALA A 55 4.00 -4.19 2.74
C ALA A 55 4.05 -4.83 1.34
N LYS A 56 3.28 -4.31 0.39
CA LYS A 56 3.29 -4.80 -1.00
C LYS A 56 4.63 -4.51 -1.69
N GLU A 57 5.20 -3.31 -1.50
CA GLU A 57 6.51 -2.93 -2.04
C GLU A 57 7.63 -3.80 -1.46
N ALA A 58 7.63 -4.01 -0.14
CA ALA A 58 8.58 -4.88 0.53
C ALA A 58 8.47 -6.33 0.01
N CYS A 59 7.25 -6.83 -0.21
CA CYS A 59 7.03 -8.15 -0.79
C CYS A 59 7.56 -8.25 -2.22
N ALA A 60 7.24 -7.27 -3.08
CA ALA A 60 7.72 -7.22 -4.46
C ALA A 60 9.25 -7.20 -4.56
N LYS A 61 9.92 -6.51 -3.63
CA LYS A 61 11.39 -6.51 -3.49
C LYS A 61 11.93 -7.87 -3.06
N ALA A 62 11.30 -8.50 -2.07
CA ALA A 62 11.69 -9.84 -1.61
C ALA A 62 11.56 -10.90 -2.71
N LEU A 63 10.59 -10.74 -3.61
CA LEU A 63 10.37 -11.62 -4.76
C LEU A 63 11.24 -11.26 -5.98
N GLY A 64 11.90 -10.10 -5.99
CA GLY A 64 12.79 -9.67 -7.08
C GLY A 64 12.09 -9.22 -8.37
N THR A 65 10.77 -9.01 -8.36
CA THR A 65 9.99 -8.65 -9.56
C THR A 65 9.67 -7.16 -9.67
N GLY A 66 9.70 -6.43 -8.54
CA GLY A 66 9.18 -5.06 -8.48
C GLY A 66 7.65 -4.99 -8.62
N MET A 67 7.10 -3.76 -8.64
CA MET A 67 5.68 -3.50 -8.93
C MET A 67 5.48 -3.13 -10.40
N ALA A 68 4.43 -3.64 -11.02
CA ALA A 68 3.99 -3.35 -12.39
C ALA A 68 2.75 -2.42 -12.41
#